data_AF-A0AAV0VZF4-F1
#
_entry.id   AF-A0AAV0VZF4-F1
#
_cell.length_a   1.000
_cell.length_b   1.000
_cell.length_c   1.000
_cell.angle_alpha   90.00
_cell.angle_beta   90.00
_cell.angle_gamma   90.00
#
_symmetry.space_group_name_H-M   'P 1'
#
loop_
_entity.id
_entity.type
_entity.pdbx_description
1 polymer ?
#
loop_
_entity_poly.entity_id
_entity_poly.type
_entity_poly.pdbx_seq_one_letter_code
_entity_poly.pdbx_strand_id
1 'polypeptide(L)'
;MNGFKNFHIYPIFFLKLNYLNFTPQNSTTVTIFQVTNKIESFVKKLEFWTPYIENNQPEIFETLHDFLCETDINLSQDIKVQVVQHLYGLKAAFNKYFPKCEKGDHWILFPFSKKYFESAILSVREKEKLIELKTNSSLES
;
A
#
# COMPACT_ATOMS: atom_id res chain seq x y z
N MET A 1 -16.86 12.41 20.25
CA MET A 1 -16.00 11.21 20.16
C MET A 1 -16.73 10.15 19.32
N ASN A 2 -16.48 10.08 18.01
CA ASN A 2 -17.11 9.09 17.11
C ASN A 2 -16.04 8.50 16.16
N GLY A 3 -15.02 7.87 16.73
CA GLY A 3 -13.87 7.32 15.98
C GLY A 3 -13.87 5.79 15.78
N PHE A 4 -14.78 5.04 16.41
CA PHE A 4 -14.61 3.58 16.54
C PHE A 4 -15.41 2.71 15.56
N LYS A 5 -16.14 3.27 14.58
CA LYS A 5 -17.02 2.47 13.72
C LYS A 5 -16.44 2.03 12.37
N ASN A 6 -15.26 2.49 11.96
CA ASN A 6 -14.72 2.18 10.62
C ASN A 6 -13.69 1.03 10.58
N PHE A 7 -13.20 0.55 11.72
CA PHE A 7 -12.16 -0.49 11.74
C PHE A 7 -12.64 -1.91 11.39
N HIS A 8 -13.94 -2.21 11.52
CA HIS A 8 -14.45 -3.57 11.26
C HIS A 8 -14.81 -3.85 9.79
N ILE A 9 -15.00 -2.80 8.97
CA ILE A 9 -15.41 -2.96 7.56
C ILE A 9 -14.19 -3.18 6.67
N TYR A 10 -13.09 -2.50 6.98
CA TYR A 10 -11.83 -2.59 6.25
C TYR A 10 -11.28 -4.03 6.14
N PRO A 11 -11.22 -4.82 7.23
CA PRO A 11 -10.73 -6.21 7.19
C PRO A 11 -11.62 -7.13 6.35
N ILE A 12 -12.94 -6.96 6.43
CA ILE A 12 -13.90 -7.78 5.66
C ILE A 12 -13.80 -7.46 4.17
N PHE A 13 -13.65 -6.18 3.82
CA PHE A 13 -13.45 -5.74 2.44
C PHE A 13 -12.12 -6.27 1.89
N PHE A 14 -11.04 -6.21 2.67
CA PHE A 14 -9.74 -6.77 2.28
C PHE A 14 -9.77 -8.29 2.13
N LEU A 15 -10.42 -9.02 3.03
CA LEU A 15 -10.61 -10.47 2.90
C LEU A 15 -11.41 -10.82 1.65
N LYS A 16 -12.46 -10.04 1.33
CA LYS A 16 -13.27 -10.25 0.13
C LYS A 16 -12.50 -9.94 -1.16
N LEU A 17 -11.72 -8.86 -1.18
CA LEU A 17 -10.86 -8.53 -2.31
C LEU A 17 -9.74 -9.56 -2.50
N ASN A 18 -9.13 -10.05 -1.41
CA ASN A 18 -8.15 -11.14 -1.49
C ASN A 18 -8.79 -12.38 -2.09
N TYR A 19 -9.96 -12.79 -1.58
CA TYR A 19 -10.73 -13.91 -2.12
C TYR A 19 -11.03 -13.76 -3.63
N LEU A 20 -11.41 -12.56 -4.07
CA LEU A 20 -11.66 -12.27 -5.49
C LEU A 20 -10.38 -12.31 -6.35
N ASN A 21 -9.22 -11.92 -5.79
CA ASN A 21 -7.92 -12.06 -6.46
C ASN A 21 -7.42 -13.52 -6.52
N PHE A 22 -7.96 -14.41 -5.67
CA PHE A 22 -7.68 -15.85 -5.71
C PHE A 22 -8.62 -16.63 -6.64
N THR A 23 -9.70 -16.03 -7.15
CA THR A 23 -10.52 -16.67 -8.18
C THR A 23 -9.72 -16.80 -9.49
N PRO A 24 -9.73 -17.97 -10.15
CA PRO A 24 -8.82 -18.29 -11.25
C PRO A 24 -9.23 -17.57 -12.55
N GLN A 25 -8.92 -16.29 -12.64
CA GLN A 25 -8.78 -15.60 -13.92
C GLN A 25 -7.42 -14.93 -13.95
N ASN A 26 -6.60 -15.40 -14.91
CA ASN A 26 -5.32 -14.88 -15.41
C ASN A 26 -4.08 -14.90 -14.49
N SER A 27 -3.32 -16.00 -14.59
CA SER A 27 -1.86 -16.17 -14.77
C SER A 27 -0.80 -15.18 -14.25
N THR A 28 -1.11 -14.22 -13.38
CA THR A 28 -0.13 -13.49 -12.56
C THR A 28 -0.90 -12.96 -11.35
N THR A 29 -1.04 -13.80 -10.32
CA THR A 29 -1.80 -13.49 -9.11
C THR A 29 -1.18 -12.28 -8.40
N VAL A 30 -1.65 -11.08 -8.71
CA VAL A 30 -1.27 -9.87 -7.98
C VAL A 30 -2.02 -9.89 -6.65
N THR A 31 -1.38 -10.42 -5.62
CA THR A 31 -1.95 -10.44 -4.28
C THR A 31 -2.06 -9.01 -3.75
N ILE A 32 -3.02 -8.74 -2.85
CA ILE A 32 -3.11 -7.45 -2.15
C ILE A 32 -1.79 -7.13 -1.43
N PHE A 33 -1.02 -8.16 -1.07
CA PHE A 33 0.32 -8.04 -0.51
C PHE A 33 1.32 -7.43 -1.48
N GLN A 34 1.34 -7.87 -2.73
CA GLN A 34 2.18 -7.27 -3.76
C GLN A 34 1.78 -5.81 -4.03
N VAL A 35 0.48 -5.50 -3.99
CA VAL A 35 -0.01 -4.12 -4.15
C VAL A 35 0.42 -3.25 -2.96
N THR A 36 0.25 -3.74 -1.73
CA THR A 36 0.60 -3.00 -0.50
C THR A 36 2.10 -2.75 -0.41
N ASN A 37 2.93 -3.74 -0.72
CA ASN A 37 4.39 -3.58 -0.75
C ASN A 37 4.84 -2.60 -1.84
N LYS A 38 4.21 -2.65 -3.02
CA LYS A 38 4.48 -1.68 -4.11
C LYS A 38 4.11 -0.25 -3.69
N ILE A 39 2.97 -0.07 -3.02
CA ILE A 39 2.56 1.23 -2.49
C ILE A 39 3.54 1.71 -1.43
N GLU A 40 3.93 0.87 -0.47
CA GLU A 40 4.90 1.25 0.55
C GLU A 40 6.25 1.61 -0.07
N SER A 41 6.73 0.82 -1.04
CA SER A 41 7.95 1.11 -1.78
C SER A 41 7.86 2.45 -2.51
N PHE A 42 6.72 2.74 -3.15
CA PHE A 42 6.50 4.00 -3.83
C PHE A 42 6.47 5.18 -2.86
N VAL A 43 5.79 5.08 -1.72
CA VAL A 43 5.80 6.11 -0.67
C VAL A 43 7.22 6.40 -0.19
N LYS A 44 8.05 5.37 0.03
CA LYS A 44 9.46 5.53 0.40
C LYS A 44 10.28 6.23 -0.69
N LYS A 45 10.00 5.94 -1.97
CA LYS A 45 10.62 6.66 -3.10
C LYS A 45 10.25 8.14 -3.12
N LEU A 46 8.98 8.49 -2.88
CA LEU A 46 8.57 9.90 -2.77
C LEU A 46 9.31 10.64 -1.64
N GLU A 47 9.44 10.00 -0.47
CA GLU A 47 10.23 10.53 0.65
C GLU A 47 11.71 10.71 0.29
N PHE A 48 12.26 9.75 -0.44
CA PHE A 48 13.64 9.77 -0.89
C PHE A 48 13.90 10.85 -1.95
N TRP A 49 13.02 11.04 -2.94
CA TRP A 49 13.23 12.02 -4.02
C TRP A 49 13.09 13.48 -3.57
N THR A 50 12.20 13.75 -2.62
CA THR A 50 11.87 15.12 -2.19
C THR A 50 13.11 15.97 -1.84
N PRO A 51 14.01 15.56 -0.93
CA PRO A 51 15.18 16.38 -0.57
C PRO A 51 16.19 16.54 -1.71
N TYR A 52 16.25 15.62 -2.67
CA TYR A 52 17.15 15.74 -3.82
C TYR A 52 16.65 16.78 -4.83
N ILE A 53 15.34 16.82 -5.07
CA ILE A 53 14.72 17.86 -5.89
C ILE A 53 14.91 19.24 -5.26
N GLU A 54 14.78 19.34 -3.93
CA GLU A 54 15.08 20.58 -3.19
C GLU A 54 16.52 21.07 -3.43
N ASN A 55 17.47 20.13 -3.46
CA ASN A 55 18.90 20.35 -3.66
C ASN A 55 19.34 20.44 -5.14
N ASN A 56 18.44 20.69 -6.09
CA ASN A 56 18.77 20.79 -7.52
C ASN A 56 19.37 19.51 -8.13
N GLN A 57 18.89 18.34 -7.69
CA GLN A 57 19.28 17.05 -8.26
C GLN A 57 18.06 16.31 -8.86
N PRO A 58 17.45 16.84 -9.95
CA PRO A 58 16.26 16.24 -10.55
C PRO A 58 16.53 14.88 -11.22
N GLU A 59 17.79 14.53 -11.48
CA GLU A 59 18.21 13.27 -12.12
C GLU A 59 17.78 12.04 -11.32
N ILE A 60 17.54 12.20 -10.01
CA ILE A 60 17.04 11.12 -9.15
C ILE A 60 15.62 10.69 -9.50
N PHE A 61 14.86 11.58 -10.15
CA PHE A 61 13.50 11.37 -10.58
C PHE A 61 13.46 11.41 -12.10
N GLU A 62 13.77 10.26 -12.71
CA GLU A 62 13.87 10.03 -14.16
C GLU A 62 12.76 10.73 -14.95
N THR A 63 11.49 10.57 -14.56
CA THR A 63 10.36 11.23 -15.26
C THR A 63 10.44 12.75 -15.27
N LEU A 64 10.91 13.38 -14.18
CA LEU A 64 11.13 14.82 -14.15
C LEU A 64 12.35 15.21 -14.99
N HIS A 65 13.43 14.45 -14.89
CA HIS A 65 14.65 14.70 -15.65
C HIS A 65 14.41 14.61 -17.16
N ASP A 66 13.73 13.56 -17.61
CA ASP A 66 13.35 13.34 -19.01
C ASP A 66 12.47 14.49 -19.50
N PHE A 67 11.48 14.90 -18.72
CA PHE A 67 10.61 16.03 -19.05
C PHE A 67 11.40 17.35 -19.22
N LEU A 68 12.34 17.64 -18.33
CA LEU A 68 13.17 18.85 -18.42
C LEU A 68 14.09 18.81 -19.65
N CYS A 69 14.67 17.64 -19.96
CA CYS A 69 15.51 17.42 -21.13
C CYS A 69 14.73 17.54 -22.45
N GLU A 70 13.52 16.97 -22.52
CA GLU A 70 12.66 17.03 -23.72
C GLU A 70 12.13 18.44 -23.99
N THR A 71 11.89 19.23 -22.96
CA THR A 71 11.30 20.56 -23.06
C THR A 71 12.34 21.69 -23.11
N ASP A 72 13.63 21.39 -22.91
CA ASP A 72 14.72 22.37 -22.75
C ASP A 72 14.41 23.42 -21.65
N ILE A 73 13.65 23.00 -20.64
CA ILE A 73 13.25 23.84 -19.50
C ILE A 73 14.22 23.59 -18.35
N ASN A 74 14.79 24.68 -17.82
CA ASN A 74 15.54 24.61 -16.57
C ASN A 74 14.61 24.53 -15.36
N LEU A 75 15.00 23.76 -14.34
CA LEU A 75 14.26 23.65 -13.08
C LEU A 75 14.34 24.98 -12.30
N SER A 76 13.40 25.89 -12.57
CA SER A 76 13.28 27.14 -11.83
C SER A 76 12.86 26.88 -10.38
N GLN A 77 13.11 27.86 -9.50
CA GLN A 77 12.73 27.76 -8.10
C GLN A 77 11.20 27.57 -7.92
N ASP A 78 10.38 28.23 -8.76
CA ASP A 78 8.92 28.05 -8.75
C ASP A 78 8.49 26.63 -9.14
N ILE A 79 9.06 26.07 -10.21
CA ILE A 79 8.76 24.70 -10.65
C ILE A 79 9.17 23.70 -9.56
N LYS A 80 10.34 23.90 -8.97
CA LYS A 80 10.82 23.07 -7.86
C LYS A 80 9.83 23.05 -6.68
N VAL A 81 9.35 24.22 -6.25
CA VAL A 81 8.38 24.32 -5.16
C VAL A 81 7.09 23.57 -5.51
N GLN A 82 6.59 23.71 -6.75
CA GLN A 82 5.39 23.00 -7.20
C GLN A 82 5.59 21.48 -7.21
N VAL A 83 6.74 21.00 -7.72
CA VAL A 83 7.06 19.57 -7.75
C VAL A 83 7.14 19.00 -6.33
N VAL A 84 7.84 19.68 -5.43
CA VAL A 84 7.96 19.25 -4.02
C VAL A 84 6.58 19.22 -3.33
N GLN A 85 5.75 20.24 -3.53
CA GLN A 85 4.37 20.25 -3.02
C GLN A 85 3.55 19.08 -3.58
N HIS A 86 3.71 18.75 -4.86
CA HIS A 86 3.04 17.62 -5.47
C HIS A 86 3.49 16.28 -4.88
N LEU A 87 4.79 16.08 -4.65
CA LEU A 87 5.32 14.87 -4.01
C LEU A 87 4.77 14.70 -2.59
N TYR A 88 4.71 15.78 -1.81
CA TYR A 88 4.08 15.74 -0.48
C TYR A 88 2.58 15.42 -0.55
N GLY A 89 1.86 16.02 -1.50
CA GLY A 89 0.44 15.74 -1.74
C GLY A 89 0.19 14.28 -2.11
N LEU A 90 1.00 13.72 -3.01
CA LEU A 90 0.95 12.30 -3.37
C LEU A 90 1.20 11.41 -2.16
N LYS A 91 2.27 11.66 -1.40
CA LYS A 91 2.57 10.90 -0.17
C LYS A 91 1.38 10.94 0.81
N ALA A 92 0.80 12.11 1.04
CA ALA A 92 -0.35 12.26 1.92
C ALA A 92 -1.57 11.48 1.42
N ALA A 93 -1.85 11.53 0.12
CA ALA A 93 -2.93 10.77 -0.50
C ALA A 93 -2.71 9.26 -0.34
N PHE A 94 -1.51 8.75 -0.65
CA PHE A 94 -1.19 7.33 -0.50
C PHE A 94 -1.32 6.87 0.96
N ASN A 95 -0.81 7.62 1.93
CA ASN A 95 -0.97 7.28 3.35
C ASN A 95 -2.43 7.33 3.83
N LYS A 96 -3.26 8.20 3.24
CA LYS A 96 -4.68 8.31 3.57
C LYS A 96 -5.50 7.14 3.04
N TYR A 97 -5.28 6.75 1.78
CA TYR A 97 -6.06 5.69 1.12
C TYR A 97 -5.51 4.30 1.41
N PHE A 98 -4.21 4.18 1.70
CA PHE A 98 -3.51 2.94 1.99
C PHE A 98 -2.76 3.07 3.32
N PRO A 99 -3.49 3.08 4.46
CA PRO A 99 -2.87 3.14 5.76
C PRO A 99 -1.93 1.95 5.96
N LYS A 100 -0.80 2.18 6.64
CA LYS A 100 0.12 1.10 7.01
C LYS A 100 -0.63 0.08 7.87
N CYS A 101 -0.51 -1.21 7.54
CA CYS A 101 -0.93 -2.27 8.45
C CYS A 101 -0.11 -2.14 9.74
N GLU A 102 -0.78 -2.01 10.88
CA GLU A 102 -0.09 -2.06 12.17
C GLU A 102 0.34 -3.50 12.48
N LYS A 103 1.21 -3.70 13.48
CA LYS A 103 1.65 -5.05 13.88
C LYS A 103 0.47 -5.97 14.24
N GLY A 104 -0.63 -5.40 14.71
CA GLY A 104 -1.88 -6.11 15.00
C GLY A 104 -2.66 -6.53 13.75
N ASP A 105 -2.37 -5.95 12.58
CA ASP A 105 -3.01 -6.22 11.29
C ASP A 105 -2.20 -7.20 10.43
N HIS A 106 -1.08 -7.72 10.94
CA HIS A 106 -0.27 -8.69 10.21
C HIS A 106 -1.02 -9.99 9.89
N TRP A 107 -2.14 -10.27 10.55
CA TRP A 107 -3.03 -11.37 10.16
C TRP A 107 -3.76 -11.09 8.84
N ILE A 108 -3.98 -9.82 8.48
CA ILE A 108 -4.47 -9.43 7.15
C ILE A 108 -3.40 -9.77 6.11
N LEU A 109 -2.12 -9.57 6.46
CA LEU A 109 -0.94 -9.90 5.65
C LEU A 109 -0.68 -11.40 5.52
N PHE A 110 -0.97 -12.15 6.58
CA PHE A 110 -0.63 -13.57 6.69
C PHE A 110 -1.73 -14.33 7.46
N PRO A 111 -2.94 -14.47 6.87
CA PRO A 111 -4.11 -14.99 7.58
C PRO A 111 -3.93 -16.41 8.10
N PHE A 112 -3.10 -17.21 7.43
CA PHE A 112 -2.89 -18.61 7.77
C PHE A 112 -1.65 -18.86 8.63
N SER A 113 -0.87 -17.82 8.91
CA SER A 113 0.27 -17.88 9.82
C SER A 113 -0.22 -17.99 11.25
N LYS A 114 0.16 -19.08 11.91
CA LYS A 114 -0.19 -19.35 13.31
C LYS A 114 0.20 -18.20 14.24
N LYS A 115 1.40 -17.64 14.03
CA LYS A 115 1.92 -16.49 14.81
C LYS A 115 0.97 -15.29 14.75
N TYR A 116 0.50 -14.94 13.55
CA TYR A 116 -0.34 -13.75 13.36
C TYR A 116 -1.80 -14.01 13.68
N PHE A 117 -2.29 -15.24 13.48
CA PHE A 117 -3.61 -15.68 13.91
C PHE A 117 -3.82 -15.57 15.42
N GLU A 118 -2.80 -15.95 16.20
CA GLU A 118 -2.81 -15.87 17.65
C GLU A 118 -2.84 -14.41 18.13
N SER A 119 -2.06 -13.53 17.51
CA SER A 119 -2.01 -12.10 17.82
C SER A 119 -3.13 -11.26 17.20
N ALA A 120 -3.97 -11.84 16.34
CA ALA A 120 -5.03 -11.13 15.64
C ALA A 120 -6.11 -10.63 16.61
N ILE A 121 -6.42 -9.34 16.53
CA ILE A 121 -7.54 -8.71 17.25
C ILE A 121 -8.83 -9.00 16.50
N LEU A 122 -9.26 -10.27 16.56
CA LEU A 122 -10.46 -10.80 15.93
C LEU A 122 -11.36 -11.43 16.99
N SER A 123 -12.68 -11.32 16.81
CA SER A 123 -13.63 -12.07 17.61
C SER A 123 -13.48 -13.58 17.37
N VAL A 124 -13.96 -14.39 18.32
CA VAL A 124 -13.95 -15.87 18.21
C VAL A 124 -14.61 -16.32 16.90
N ARG A 125 -15.76 -15.73 16.55
CA ARG A 125 -16.49 -16.04 15.31
C ARG A 125 -15.72 -15.69 14.05
N GLU A 126 -14.91 -14.62 14.06
CA GLU A 126 -14.06 -14.25 12.93
C GLU A 126 -12.85 -15.19 12.81
N LYS A 127 -12.29 -15.63 13.94
CA LYS A 127 -11.23 -16.64 13.97
C LYS A 127 -11.70 -18.00 13.43
N GLU A 128 -12.92 -18.42 13.78
CA GLU A 128 -13.56 -19.63 13.24
C GLU A 128 -13.70 -19.56 11.72
N LYS A 129 -14.24 -18.47 11.18
CA LYS A 129 -14.32 -18.26 9.72
C LYS A 129 -12.97 -18.32 9.04
N LEU A 130 -11.91 -17.80 9.67
CA LEU A 130 -10.56 -17.85 9.12
C LEU A 130 -10.00 -19.28 9.10
N ILE A 131 -10.33 -20.10 10.12
CA ILE A 131 -10.00 -21.53 10.16
C ILE A 131 -10.73 -22.26 9.03
N GLU A 132 -12.04 -22.03 8.86
CA GLU A 132 -12.83 -22.62 7.78
C GLU A 132 -12.26 -22.28 6.40
N LEU A 133 -11.86 -21.02 6.20
CA LEU A 133 -11.18 -20.55 4.98
C LEU A 133 -9.85 -21.26 4.77
N LYS A 134 -9.03 -21.46 5.81
CA LYS A 134 -7.76 -22.19 5.73
C LYS A 134 -7.95 -23.65 5.29
N THR A 135 -9.01 -24.29 5.76
CA THR A 135 -9.32 -25.69 5.43
C THR A 135 -9.97 -25.88 4.06
N ASN A 136 -10.34 -24.80 3.37
CA ASN A 136 -10.82 -24.88 2.00
C ASN A 136 -9.63 -24.98 1.04
N SER A 137 -9.40 -26.19 0.51
CA SER A 137 -8.21 -26.60 -0.24
C SER A 137 -7.97 -25.86 -1.57
N SER A 138 -8.77 -24.85 -1.92
CA SER A 138 -8.54 -24.01 -3.10
C SER A 138 -7.61 -22.81 -2.84
N LEU A 139 -7.10 -22.63 -1.61
CA LEU A 139 -6.30 -21.45 -1.19
C LEU A 139 -4.85 -21.80 -0.81
N GLU A 140 -4.44 -23.07 -0.93
CA GLU A 140 -3.06 -23.53 -0.63
C GLU A 140 -2.12 -23.61 -1.86
N SER A 141 -2.55 -23.17 -3.05
CA SER A 141 -1.71 -23.17 -4.27
C SER A 141 -1.04 -21.83 -4.54
#